data_AF-A0A6H9KFP0-F1
#
_entry.id   AF-A0A6H9KFP0-F1
#
_cell.length_a   1.000
_cell.length_b   1.000
_cell.length_c   1.000
_cell.angle_alpha   90.00
_cell.angle_beta   90.00
_cell.angle_gamma   90.00
#
_symmetry.space_group_name_H-M   'P 1'
#
loop_
_entity.id
_entity.type
_entity.pdbx_description
1 polymer ?
#
loop_
_entity_poly.entity_id
_entity_poly.type
_entity_poly.pdbx_seq_one_letter_code
_entity_poly.pdbx_strand_id
1 'polypeptide(L)'
;MLSDSTPRARIFVNEITTPWIQNLDLLFERSFNFGQFRTRWFIAIQNVFNRQNEHHVYWRTGKTTDDGSFSTTWPELVDIYKANYGAEWQELYQKINIEHRQHYALEQGGDLFGHPREIRFGVALDFSR
;
A
#
# COMPACT_ATOMS: atom_id res chain seq x y z
N MET A 1 -5.71 20.23 5.65
CA MET A 1 -5.32 19.82 7.01
C MET A 1 -6.60 19.54 7.77
N LEU A 2 -6.83 18.29 8.17
CA LEU A 2 -8.01 17.91 8.95
C LEU A 2 -7.87 18.52 10.36
N SER A 3 -8.85 19.31 10.80
CA SER A 3 -8.86 19.94 12.13
C SER A 3 -9.04 18.89 13.24
N ASP A 4 -8.56 19.15 14.45
CA ASP A 4 -8.75 18.26 15.62
C ASP A 4 -10.23 18.00 15.97
N SER A 5 -11.14 18.84 15.47
CA SER A 5 -12.60 18.69 15.57
C SER A 5 -13.24 17.81 14.50
N THR A 6 -12.46 17.30 13.54
CA THR A 6 -13.00 16.43 12.49
C THR A 6 -13.15 15.02 13.06
N PRO A 7 -14.28 14.31 12.88
CA PRO A 7 -14.44 12.92 13.35
C PRO A 7 -13.37 11.94 12.82
N ARG A 8 -12.60 12.36 11.80
CA ARG A 8 -11.51 11.64 11.14
C ARG A 8 -10.11 12.04 11.63
N ALA A 9 -10.02 12.94 12.61
CA ALA A 9 -8.74 13.39 13.17
C ALA A 9 -8.09 12.30 14.05
N ARG A 10 -6.78 12.44 14.27
CA ARG A 10 -5.96 11.49 15.02
C ARG A 10 -6.37 11.49 16.50
N ILE A 11 -6.69 10.33 17.07
CA ILE A 11 -7.19 10.23 18.46
C ILE A 11 -6.05 9.90 19.45
N PHE A 12 -5.00 9.20 18.99
CA PHE A 12 -3.89 8.78 19.84
C PHE A 12 -2.53 9.13 19.22
N VAL A 13 -1.88 10.14 19.78
CA VAL A 13 -0.48 10.46 19.53
C VAL A 13 0.32 9.61 20.53
N ASN A 14 0.92 8.49 20.08
CA ASN A 14 1.94 7.64 20.76
C ASN A 14 1.64 6.12 20.88
N GLU A 15 0.53 5.59 20.35
CA GLU A 15 0.23 4.13 20.42
C GLU A 15 0.30 3.40 19.07
N ILE A 16 0.74 4.07 18.00
CA ILE A 16 0.68 3.49 16.64
C ILE A 16 2.08 3.11 16.17
N THR A 17 2.34 1.80 16.14
CA THR A 17 3.57 1.22 15.59
C THR A 17 3.26 0.41 14.36
N THR A 18 3.96 0.65 13.26
CA THR A 18 3.93 -0.24 12.11
C THR A 18 4.63 -1.55 12.44
N PRO A 19 4.09 -2.71 12.01
CA PRO A 19 4.72 -4.00 12.26
C PRO A 19 6.05 -4.14 11.52
N TRP A 20 6.88 -5.07 11.98
CA TRP A 20 8.16 -5.36 11.35
C TRP A 20 7.98 -5.94 9.93
N ILE A 21 8.67 -5.37 8.95
CA ILE A 21 8.60 -5.80 7.55
C ILE A 21 9.73 -6.80 7.26
N GLN A 22 9.38 -7.92 6.61
CA GLN A 22 10.35 -8.90 6.10
C GLN A 22 10.18 -9.07 4.59
N ASN A 23 11.13 -8.54 3.83
CA ASN A 23 11.16 -8.64 2.38
C ASN A 23 12.45 -9.29 1.89
N LEU A 24 12.33 -10.12 0.84
CA LEU A 24 13.47 -10.74 0.15
C LEU A 24 13.39 -10.38 -1.33
N ASP A 25 14.46 -9.78 -1.82
CA ASP A 25 14.66 -9.42 -3.22
C ASP A 25 15.88 -10.16 -3.77
N LEU A 26 15.82 -10.58 -5.04
CA LEU A 26 16.90 -11.29 -5.72
C LEU A 26 17.23 -10.61 -7.04
N LEU A 27 18.53 -10.51 -7.34
CA LEU A 27 19.04 -10.10 -8.64
C LEU A 27 20.00 -11.16 -9.16
N PHE A 28 19.67 -11.74 -10.31
CA PHE A 28 20.55 -12.61 -11.06
C PHE A 28 21.09 -11.85 -12.25
N GLU A 29 22.41 -11.74 -12.35
CA GLU A 29 23.07 -11.11 -13.49
C GLU A 29 24.09 -12.05 -14.11
N ARG A 30 24.11 -12.11 -15.44
CA ARG A 30 25.12 -12.86 -16.19
C ARG A 30 25.59 -12.07 -17.40
N SER A 31 26.90 -11.95 -17.53
CA SER A 31 27.56 -11.37 -18.70
C SER A 31 28.09 -12.46 -19.62
N PHE A 32 27.88 -12.30 -20.93
CA PHE A 32 28.41 -13.15 -21.98
C PHE A 32 29.22 -12.31 -22.97
N ASN A 33 30.41 -12.77 -23.31
CA ASN A 33 31.27 -12.12 -24.30
C ASN A 33 31.14 -12.84 -25.65
N PHE A 34 30.91 -12.07 -26.71
CA PHE A 34 30.79 -12.54 -28.08
C PHE A 34 31.70 -11.72 -28.98
N GLY A 35 32.99 -12.03 -28.98
CA GLY A 35 33.97 -11.28 -29.78
C GLY A 35 33.96 -9.79 -29.45
N GLN A 36 33.45 -8.97 -30.38
CA GLN A 36 33.41 -7.50 -30.32
C GLN A 36 32.22 -6.92 -29.53
N PHE A 37 31.31 -7.77 -29.03
CA PHE A 37 30.21 -7.30 -28.20
C PHE A 37 30.07 -8.13 -26.93
N ARG A 38 29.59 -7.49 -25.87
CA ARG A 38 29.23 -8.11 -24.59
C ARG A 38 27.75 -7.94 -24.39
N THR A 39 27.08 -9.00 -23.93
CA THR A 39 25.69 -8.91 -23.46
C THR A 39 25.64 -9.12 -21.96
N ARG A 40 24.77 -8.38 -21.28
CA ARG A 40 24.52 -8.52 -19.85
C ARG A 40 23.04 -8.76 -19.64
N TRP A 41 22.72 -9.95 -19.15
CA TRP A 41 21.37 -10.41 -18.90
C TRP A 41 21.09 -10.27 -17.42
N PHE A 42 19.92 -9.75 -17.06
CA PHE A 42 19.51 -9.68 -15.67
C PHE A 42 18.06 -10.10 -15.47
N ILE A 43 17.81 -10.74 -14.33
CA ILE A 43 16.48 -11.01 -13.78
C ILE A 43 16.46 -10.46 -12.36
N ALA A 44 15.59 -9.48 -12.10
CA ALA A 44 15.32 -8.94 -10.78
C ALA A 44 13.95 -9.42 -10.31
N ILE A 45 13.89 -10.03 -9.13
CA ILE A 45 12.66 -10.47 -8.48
C ILE A 45 12.54 -9.70 -7.17
N GLN A 46 11.55 -8.82 -7.09
CA GLN A 46 11.22 -8.11 -5.86
C GLN A 46 10.06 -8.80 -5.16
N ASN A 47 10.10 -8.85 -3.82
CA ASN A 47 9.11 -9.53 -2.99
C ASN A 47 8.92 -11.00 -3.43
N VAL A 48 9.99 -11.79 -3.33
CA VAL A 48 10.05 -13.19 -3.80
C VAL A 48 8.89 -14.03 -3.23
N PHE A 49 8.56 -13.83 -1.96
CA PHE A 49 7.50 -14.55 -1.27
C PHE A 49 6.09 -13.98 -1.51
N ASN A 50 5.97 -12.90 -2.29
CA ASN A 50 4.73 -12.18 -2.56
C ASN A 50 3.95 -11.86 -1.27
N ARG A 51 4.67 -11.47 -0.22
CA ARG A 51 4.06 -11.11 1.06
C ARG A 51 3.47 -9.71 0.95
N GLN A 52 2.23 -9.56 1.37
CA GLN A 52 1.63 -8.24 1.56
C GLN A 52 2.18 -7.66 2.87
N ASN A 53 3.20 -6.82 2.75
CA ASN A 53 3.83 -6.19 3.91
C ASN A 53 3.04 -4.93 4.28
N GLU A 54 2.67 -4.78 5.55
CA GLU A 54 2.02 -3.57 6.07
C GLU A 54 3.07 -2.49 6.32
N HIS A 55 3.17 -1.53 5.41
CA HIS A 55 4.16 -0.45 5.49
C HIS A 55 3.65 0.73 6.31
N HIS A 56 2.34 0.95 6.26
CA HIS A 56 1.68 2.02 6.98
C HIS A 56 0.38 1.52 7.58
N VAL A 57 -0.20 2.33 8.45
CA VAL A 57 -1.47 2.06 9.11
C VAL A 57 -2.25 3.36 9.21
N TYR A 58 -3.58 3.28 9.25
CA TYR A 58 -4.40 4.46 9.46
C TYR A 58 -4.04 5.11 10.79
N TRP A 59 -3.74 6.42 10.76
CA TRP A 59 -3.37 7.17 11.96
C TRP A 59 -4.41 7.18 13.08
N ARG A 60 -5.65 6.81 12.79
CA ARG A 60 -6.73 6.79 13.79
C ARG A 60 -6.79 5.47 14.56
N THR A 61 -6.65 4.35 13.86
CA THR A 61 -6.90 3.01 14.40
C THR A 61 -5.62 2.20 14.62
N GLY A 62 -4.52 2.61 13.98
CA GLY A 62 -3.29 1.82 13.92
C GLY A 62 -3.44 0.52 13.12
N LYS A 63 -4.48 0.39 12.28
CA LYS A 63 -4.74 -0.80 11.45
C LYS A 63 -4.64 -0.46 9.96
N THR A 64 -4.42 -1.47 9.13
CA THR A 64 -4.48 -1.38 7.66
C THR A 64 -5.89 -1.57 7.10
N THR A 65 -6.80 -2.12 7.90
CA THR A 65 -8.12 -2.60 7.44
C THR A 65 -9.29 -1.81 8.03
N ASP A 66 -9.01 -0.79 8.83
CA ASP A 66 -10.03 0.01 9.50
C ASP A 66 -9.53 1.44 9.61
N ASP A 67 -10.24 2.39 9.03
CA ASP A 67 -9.92 3.82 9.10
C ASP A 67 -10.68 4.55 10.23
N GLY A 68 -11.50 3.82 10.98
CA GLY A 68 -12.34 4.30 12.06
C GLY A 68 -13.66 4.92 11.61
N SER A 69 -13.98 4.94 10.31
CA SER A 69 -15.20 5.58 9.78
C SER A 69 -16.49 4.92 10.27
N PHE A 70 -16.44 3.65 10.67
CA PHE A 70 -17.55 2.91 11.28
C PHE A 70 -17.34 2.62 12.77
N SER A 71 -16.43 3.36 13.42
CA SER A 71 -16.15 3.20 14.84
C SER A 71 -17.40 3.46 15.69
N THR A 72 -17.55 2.66 16.76
CA THR A 72 -18.64 2.75 17.75
C THR A 72 -18.72 4.11 18.45
N THR A 73 -17.74 4.99 18.28
CA THR A 73 -17.74 6.35 18.82
C THR A 73 -18.72 7.28 18.09
N TRP A 74 -19.11 6.99 16.84
CA TRP A 74 -20.00 7.87 16.05
C TRP A 74 -21.03 7.06 15.21
N PRO A 75 -21.85 6.20 15.83
CA PRO A 75 -22.79 5.33 15.12
C PRO A 75 -23.81 6.12 14.30
N GLU A 76 -24.21 7.31 14.76
CA GLU A 76 -25.18 8.16 14.07
C GLU A 76 -24.72 8.65 12.69
N LEU A 77 -23.40 8.76 12.46
CA LEU A 77 -22.88 9.12 11.14
C LEU A 77 -23.19 8.04 10.12
N VAL A 78 -23.09 6.77 10.51
CA VAL A 78 -23.39 5.64 9.64
C VAL A 78 -24.87 5.65 9.24
N ASP A 79 -25.75 5.93 10.19
CA ASP A 79 -27.20 6.01 9.94
C ASP A 79 -27.56 7.21 9.04
N ILE A 80 -26.91 8.37 9.26
CA ILE A 80 -27.04 9.53 8.37
C ILE A 80 -26.59 9.17 6.94
N TYR A 81 -25.45 8.50 6.78
CA TYR A 81 -24.97 8.10 5.46
C TYR A 81 -25.90 7.10 4.78
N LYS A 82 -26.41 6.11 5.52
CA LYS A 82 -27.40 5.15 4.99
C LYS A 82 -28.70 5.84 4.59
N ALA A 83 -29.17 6.80 5.37
CA ALA A 83 -30.38 7.56 5.06
C ALA A 83 -30.24 8.42 3.79
N ASN A 84 -29.04 8.99 3.55
CA ASN A 84 -28.80 9.88 2.41
C ASN A 84 -28.36 9.16 1.13
N TYR A 85 -27.61 8.08 1.25
CA TYR A 85 -26.96 7.40 0.11
C TYR A 85 -27.45 5.97 -0.11
N GLY A 86 -28.37 5.48 0.73
CA GLY A 86 -28.95 4.13 0.63
C GLY A 86 -28.23 3.08 1.47
N ALA A 87 -28.88 1.92 1.62
CA ALA A 87 -28.39 0.84 2.47
C ALA A 87 -27.04 0.24 1.99
N GLU A 88 -26.78 0.28 0.68
CA GLU A 88 -25.55 -0.25 0.06
C GLU A 88 -24.33 0.67 0.21
N TRP A 89 -24.52 1.92 0.65
CA TRP A 89 -23.44 2.89 0.77
C TRP A 89 -22.27 2.36 1.62
N GLN A 90 -22.56 1.63 2.68
CA GLN A 90 -21.53 1.06 3.56
C GLN A 90 -20.66 0.04 2.82
N GLU A 91 -21.25 -0.82 1.98
CA GLU A 91 -20.49 -1.80 1.19
C GLU A 91 -19.62 -1.09 0.15
N LEU A 92 -20.19 -0.11 -0.55
CA LEU A 92 -19.46 0.70 -1.52
C LEU A 92 -18.28 1.42 -0.86
N TYR A 93 -18.50 1.99 0.32
CA TYR A 93 -17.45 2.65 1.10
C TYR A 93 -16.34 1.67 1.46
N GLN A 94 -16.67 0.47 1.95
CA GLN A 94 -15.67 -0.55 2.30
C GLN A 94 -14.83 -0.94 1.08
N LYS A 95 -15.47 -1.22 -0.06
CA LYS A 95 -14.75 -1.59 -1.29
C LYS A 95 -13.83 -0.47 -1.77
N ILE A 96 -14.35 0.75 -1.89
CA ILE A 96 -13.59 1.87 -2.45
C ILE A 96 -12.50 2.36 -1.48
N ASN A 97 -12.87 2.64 -0.23
CA ASN A 97 -12.02 3.38 0.68
C ASN A 97 -11.10 2.49 1.52
N ILE A 98 -11.52 1.26 1.82
CA ILE A 98 -10.77 0.34 2.67
C ILE A 98 -10.05 -0.70 1.82
N GLU A 99 -10.75 -1.43 0.96
CA GLU A 99 -10.16 -2.49 0.14
C GLU A 99 -9.25 -1.92 -0.96
N HIS A 100 -9.75 -0.94 -1.72
CA HIS A 100 -8.96 -0.19 -2.71
C HIS A 100 -8.17 0.98 -2.12
N ARG A 101 -8.29 1.21 -0.80
CA ARG A 101 -7.48 2.17 -0.03
C ARG A 101 -7.50 3.61 -0.58
N GLN A 102 -8.53 3.97 -1.35
CA GLN A 102 -8.62 5.28 -2.01
C GLN A 102 -8.59 6.41 -0.98
N HIS A 103 -9.26 6.21 0.16
CA HIS A 103 -9.26 7.19 1.25
C HIS A 103 -7.87 7.39 1.84
N TYR A 104 -7.10 6.32 2.04
CA TYR A 104 -5.73 6.44 2.57
C TYR A 104 -4.84 7.21 1.60
N ALA A 105 -4.88 6.86 0.31
CA ALA A 105 -4.09 7.53 -0.73
C ALA A 105 -4.42 9.03 -0.84
N LEU A 106 -5.68 9.43 -0.67
CA LEU A 106 -6.12 10.82 -0.76
C LEU A 106 -5.80 11.66 0.49
N GLU A 107 -5.92 11.09 1.69
CA GLU A 107 -5.81 11.84 2.94
C GLU A 107 -4.43 11.74 3.61
N GLN A 108 -3.77 10.58 3.52
CA GLN A 108 -2.48 10.29 4.17
C GLN A 108 -1.34 10.13 3.17
N GLY A 109 -1.66 9.82 1.91
CA GLY A 109 -0.69 9.67 0.83
C GLY A 109 -0.01 8.30 0.82
N GLY A 110 0.35 7.84 -0.38
CA GLY A 110 0.96 6.52 -0.60
C GLY A 110 -0.03 5.36 -0.50
N ASP A 111 0.47 4.19 -0.09
CA ASP A 111 -0.31 2.97 0.12
C ASP A 111 -0.05 2.44 1.54
N LEU A 112 -1.00 1.69 2.11
CA LEU A 112 -0.85 0.96 3.37
C LEU A 112 0.09 -0.24 3.22
N PHE A 113 0.15 -0.82 2.02
CA PHE A 113 0.92 -2.02 1.75
C PHE A 113 2.13 -1.75 0.86
N GLY A 114 3.17 -2.56 1.03
CA GLY A 114 4.31 -2.59 0.13
C GLY A 114 3.94 -3.10 -1.26
N HIS A 115 4.87 -2.93 -2.21
CA HIS A 115 4.67 -3.35 -3.58
C HIS A 115 4.41 -4.87 -3.70
N PRO A 116 3.53 -5.30 -4.63
CA PRO A 116 3.35 -6.71 -4.94
C PRO A 116 4.63 -7.29 -5.55
N ARG A 117 4.69 -8.62 -5.72
CA ARG A 117 5.82 -9.25 -6.41
C ARG A 117 5.99 -8.71 -7.82
N GLU A 118 7.19 -8.23 -8.11
CA GLU A 118 7.58 -7.74 -9.43
C GLU A 118 8.75 -8.57 -9.97
N ILE A 119 8.63 -9.01 -11.22
CA ILE A 119 9.70 -9.73 -11.93
C ILE A 119 10.08 -8.89 -13.14
N ARG A 120 11.33 -8.41 -13.15
CA ARG A 120 11.89 -7.59 -14.22
C ARG A 120 13.01 -8.36 -14.91
N PHE A 121 12.98 -8.40 -16.22
CA PHE A 121 14.00 -9.00 -17.06
C PHE A 121 14.55 -7.95 -18.02
N GLY A 122 15.85 -8.01 -18.30
CA GLY A 122 16.42 -7.19 -19.35
C GLY A 122 17.76 -7.71 -19.85
N VAL A 123 18.14 -7.18 -21.01
CA VAL A 123 19.40 -7.44 -21.68
C VAL A 123 20.03 -6.11 -22.07
N ALA A 124 21.28 -5.90 -21.68
CA ALA A 124 22.10 -4.79 -22.16
C ALA A 124 23.12 -5.31 -23.17
N LEU A 125 23.42 -4.49 -24.18
CA LEU A 125 24.41 -4.77 -25.23
C LEU A 125 25.48 -3.69 -25.18
N ASP A 126 26.72 -4.09 -24.97
CA ASP A 126 27.89 -3.22 -24.98
C ASP A 126 28.77 -3.56 -26.18
N PHE A 127 29.16 -2.54 -26.95
CA PHE A 127 30.08 -2.67 -28.07
C PHE A 127 31.49 -2.27 -27.62
N SER A 128 32.47 -3.15 -27.76
CA SER A 128 33.88 -2.73 -27.59
C SER A 128 34.30 -1.94 -28.82
N ARG A 129 34.88 -0.75 -28.61
CA ARG A 129 35.52 0.05 -29.66
C ARG A 129 36.71 -0.68 -30.29
#